data_AF-X1FJU5-F1
#
_entry.id   AF-X1FJU5-F1
#
_cell.length_a   1.000
_cell.length_b   1.000
_cell.length_c   1.000
_cell.angle_alpha   90.00
_cell.angle_beta   90.00
_cell.angle_gamma   90.00
#
_symmetry.space_group_name_H-M   'P 1'
#
loop_
_entity.id
_entity.type
_entity.pdbx_description
1 polymer ?
#
loop_
_entity_poly.entity_id
_entity_poly.type
_entity_poly.pdbx_seq_one_letter_code
_entity_poly.pdbx_strand_id
1 'polypeptide(L)'
;MINRFRTIFPKIEIKSMILVFEMDMDREGRHIVKISKDIGGKLNLVKDIQKLWAYGHREETETDTNHIIRTLSEADRQTLFSLKSLNPIIEEDGKLVFDIEPPVLKYLRRKKNIEETPEAKEVQISEKPFRPTAKVDFDPEKGLQVETGYSVNNSDKLIPPSDLRRTKDGKYARIGNLFAPLAEISNKAKDILQIPVSHLEDKDIPEFFLRDLVLIKKEFNAVLTDLAQEIQIVSTPLEPVIQVKKDNQGWLDFNVSYSSKDFTLPHGMLSETK
;
A
#
# COMPACT_ATOMS: atom_id res chain seq x y z
N MET A 1 34.06 -68.70 -32.65
CA MET A 1 33.84 -67.41 -33.33
C MET A 1 32.52 -66.79 -32.86
N ILE A 2 32.38 -66.45 -31.58
CA ILE A 2 31.21 -65.73 -31.04
C ILE A 2 31.69 -64.88 -29.87
N ASN A 3 32.13 -63.66 -30.14
CA ASN A 3 32.41 -62.65 -29.11
C ASN A 3 32.26 -61.26 -29.73
N ARG A 4 31.03 -60.92 -30.15
CA ARG A 4 30.68 -59.60 -30.71
C ARG A 4 29.25 -59.21 -30.35
N PHE A 5 28.94 -59.12 -29.05
CA PHE A 5 27.79 -58.37 -28.57
C PHE A 5 28.13 -57.73 -27.21
N ARG A 6 29.14 -56.86 -27.20
CA ARG A 6 29.21 -55.82 -26.16
C ARG A 6 28.29 -54.68 -26.62
N THR A 7 27.04 -54.77 -26.17
CA THR A 7 26.14 -53.66 -25.86
C THR A 7 26.59 -52.28 -26.34
N ILE A 8 26.18 -51.91 -27.56
CA ILE A 8 26.29 -50.55 -28.12
C ILE A 8 25.03 -49.76 -27.70
N PHE A 9 24.74 -49.72 -26.39
CA PHE A 9 23.69 -48.84 -25.89
C PHE A 9 24.36 -47.68 -25.17
N PRO A 10 24.20 -46.44 -25.66
CA PRO A 10 24.74 -45.27 -24.98
C PRO A 10 24.21 -45.24 -23.55
N LYS A 11 25.07 -44.89 -22.59
CA LYS A 11 24.68 -44.83 -21.19
C LYS A 11 23.65 -43.71 -21.03
N ILE A 12 22.44 -44.06 -20.58
CA ILE A 12 21.40 -43.07 -20.29
C ILE A 12 21.70 -42.43 -18.93
N GLU A 13 21.79 -41.11 -18.91
CA GLU A 13 22.02 -40.34 -17.69
C GLU A 13 20.90 -39.32 -17.51
N ILE A 14 20.14 -39.43 -16.40
CA ILE A 14 19.07 -38.48 -16.08
C ILE A 14 19.65 -37.40 -15.15
N LYS A 15 19.57 -36.14 -15.56
CA LYS A 15 20.02 -34.98 -14.77
C LYS A 15 18.87 -34.03 -14.48
N SER A 16 18.98 -33.31 -13.36
CA SER A 16 18.13 -32.15 -13.14
C SER A 16 18.57 -31.02 -14.06
N MET A 17 17.62 -30.41 -14.75
CA MET A 17 17.77 -29.09 -15.33
C MET A 17 17.71 -28.08 -14.19
N ILE A 18 18.65 -27.13 -14.18
CA ILE A 18 18.68 -26.04 -13.21
C ILE A 18 18.19 -24.79 -13.94
N LEU A 19 17.12 -24.19 -13.43
CA LEU A 19 16.64 -22.90 -13.91
C LEU A 19 17.11 -21.78 -12.98
N VAL A 20 17.48 -20.65 -13.57
CA VAL A 20 17.75 -19.39 -12.88
C VAL A 20 16.71 -18.38 -13.34
N PHE A 21 16.12 -17.69 -12.38
CA PHE A 21 15.04 -16.73 -12.58
C PHE A 21 15.55 -15.36 -12.18
N GLU A 22 15.85 -14.50 -13.15
CA GLU A 22 16.21 -13.10 -12.89
C GLU A 22 14.93 -12.28 -12.88
N MET A 23 14.64 -11.61 -11.76
CA MET A 23 13.45 -10.79 -11.57
C MET A 23 13.83 -9.32 -11.47
N ASP A 24 13.19 -8.51 -12.30
CA ASP A 24 13.41 -7.08 -12.44
C ASP A 24 12.07 -6.32 -12.44
N MET A 25 12.11 -4.99 -12.52
CA MET A 25 10.93 -4.15 -12.70
C MET A 25 10.98 -3.33 -13.99
N ASP A 26 9.81 -3.17 -14.61
CA ASP A 26 9.64 -2.20 -15.68
C ASP A 26 9.33 -0.79 -15.16
N ARG A 27 9.24 0.18 -16.08
CA ARG A 27 8.95 1.59 -15.76
C ARG A 27 7.52 1.81 -15.26
N GLU A 28 6.61 0.88 -15.52
CA GLU A 28 5.22 0.92 -15.06
C GLU A 28 5.07 0.31 -13.66
N GLY A 29 6.14 -0.30 -13.14
CA GLY A 29 6.19 -0.96 -11.85
C GLY A 29 5.61 -2.38 -11.88
N ARG A 30 5.63 -3.05 -13.03
CA ARG A 30 5.35 -4.48 -13.19
C ARG A 30 6.65 -5.28 -13.05
N HIS A 31 6.54 -6.54 -12.67
CA HIS A 31 7.70 -7.43 -12.66
C HIS A 31 7.99 -7.97 -14.06
N ILE A 32 9.28 -8.04 -14.37
CA ILE A 32 9.83 -8.74 -15.52
C ILE A 32 10.61 -9.94 -14.99
N VAL A 33 10.38 -11.13 -15.53
CA VAL A 33 11.17 -12.33 -15.21
C VAL A 33 11.82 -12.88 -16.47
N LYS A 34 13.15 -13.02 -16.43
CA LYS A 34 13.93 -13.78 -17.41
C LYS A 34 14.26 -15.14 -16.86
N ILE A 35 14.07 -16.18 -17.66
CA ILE A 35 14.34 -17.56 -17.27
C ILE A 35 15.53 -18.07 -18.08
N SER A 36 16.56 -18.52 -17.40
CA SER A 36 17.75 -19.11 -18.02
C SER A 36 17.95 -20.54 -17.54
N LYS A 37 18.48 -21.40 -18.42
CA LYS A 37 18.94 -22.75 -18.08
C LYS A 37 20.43 -22.70 -17.78
N ASP A 38 20.83 -23.20 -16.62
CA ASP A 38 22.23 -23.49 -16.34
C ASP A 38 22.60 -24.86 -16.93
N ILE A 39 23.44 -24.84 -17.96
CA ILE A 39 23.99 -26.03 -18.59
C ILE A 39 25.51 -25.96 -18.48
N GLY A 40 26.04 -26.62 -17.45
CA GLY A 40 27.49 -26.72 -17.22
C GLY A 40 28.14 -25.39 -16.82
N GLY A 41 27.44 -24.56 -16.04
CA GLY A 41 27.90 -23.24 -15.60
C GLY A 41 27.60 -22.11 -16.58
N LYS A 42 26.99 -22.42 -17.73
CA LYS A 42 26.59 -21.42 -18.73
C LYS A 42 25.08 -21.22 -18.70
N LEU A 43 24.67 -19.98 -18.47
CA LEU A 43 23.28 -19.56 -18.53
C LEU A 43 22.84 -19.37 -19.98
N ASN A 44 21.81 -20.09 -20.39
CA ASN A 44 21.19 -19.97 -21.71
C ASN A 44 19.74 -19.48 -21.54
N LEU A 45 19.44 -18.30 -22.08
CA LEU A 45 18.11 -17.70 -22.00
C LEU A 45 17.07 -18.60 -22.68
N VAL A 46 15.94 -18.80 -22.01
CA VAL A 46 14.80 -19.56 -22.53
C VAL A 46 13.87 -18.63 -23.29
N LYS A 47 13.94 -18.69 -24.63
CA LYS A 47 13.05 -17.90 -25.49
C LYS A 47 11.62 -18.44 -25.54
N ASP A 48 11.47 -19.76 -25.51
CA ASP A 48 10.17 -20.44 -25.57
C ASP A 48 9.84 -21.04 -24.20
N ILE A 49 9.31 -20.19 -23.31
CA ILE A 49 8.92 -20.59 -21.95
C ILE A 49 7.75 -21.58 -21.98
N GLN A 50 6.88 -21.51 -22.99
CA GLN A 50 5.70 -22.36 -23.06
C GLN A 50 6.08 -23.85 -23.12
N LYS A 51 7.21 -24.19 -23.75
CA LYS A 51 7.76 -25.56 -23.72
C LYS A 51 8.08 -26.05 -22.30
N LEU A 52 8.58 -25.17 -21.42
CA LEU A 52 8.88 -25.53 -20.04
C LEU A 52 7.62 -25.79 -19.19
N TRP A 53 6.48 -25.22 -19.59
CA TRP A 53 5.20 -25.46 -18.92
C TRP A 53 4.51 -26.76 -19.34
N ALA A 54 5.02 -27.44 -20.37
CA ALA A 54 4.47 -28.73 -20.79
C ALA A 54 4.68 -29.79 -19.70
N TYR A 55 3.64 -30.57 -19.42
CA TYR A 55 3.73 -31.66 -18.48
C TYR A 55 4.80 -32.67 -18.93
N GLY A 56 5.69 -33.06 -18.03
CA GLY A 56 6.77 -34.00 -18.34
C GLY A 56 7.84 -33.45 -19.28
N HIS A 57 7.98 -32.12 -19.40
CA HIS A 57 9.04 -31.50 -20.21
C HIS A 57 10.41 -32.09 -19.90
N ARG A 58 11.10 -32.55 -20.95
CA ARG A 58 12.45 -33.10 -20.90
C ARG A 58 13.25 -32.64 -22.11
N GLU A 59 14.55 -32.46 -21.91
CA GLU A 59 15.49 -32.17 -22.98
C GLU A 59 16.48 -33.31 -23.10
N GLU A 60 16.60 -33.85 -24.30
CA GLU A 60 17.47 -34.97 -24.60
C GLU A 60 18.70 -34.44 -25.34
N THR A 61 19.89 -34.86 -24.94
CA THR A 61 21.15 -34.56 -25.63
C THR A 61 21.89 -35.87 -25.82
N GLU A 62 22.10 -36.25 -27.07
CA GLU A 62 22.87 -37.44 -27.43
C GLU A 62 24.30 -37.03 -27.79
N THR A 63 25.27 -37.73 -27.22
CA THR A 63 26.69 -37.69 -27.59
C THR A 63 27.13 -39.10 -27.96
N ASP A 64 28.31 -39.23 -28.58
CA ASP A 64 28.87 -40.53 -29.01
C ASP A 64 28.98 -41.57 -27.89
N THR A 65 28.90 -41.15 -26.62
CA THR A 65 29.08 -42.01 -25.44
C THR A 65 27.89 -42.00 -24.48
N ASN A 66 27.08 -40.94 -24.46
CA ASN A 66 26.03 -40.76 -23.46
C ASN A 66 24.74 -40.21 -24.09
N HIS A 67 23.61 -40.66 -23.55
CA HIS A 67 22.31 -40.06 -23.81
C HIS A 67 21.83 -39.37 -22.53
N ILE A 68 21.89 -38.03 -22.50
CA ILE A 68 21.56 -37.24 -21.31
C ILE A 68 20.14 -36.73 -21.41
N ILE A 69 19.29 -37.10 -20.45
CA ILE A 69 17.92 -36.59 -20.32
C ILE A 69 17.88 -35.59 -19.16
N ARG A 70 17.57 -34.33 -19.46
CA ARG A 70 17.40 -33.27 -18.46
C ARG A 70 15.93 -33.07 -18.15
N THR A 71 15.57 -33.07 -16.88
CA THR A 71 14.19 -32.87 -16.41
C THR A 71 14.12 -31.74 -15.40
N LEU A 72 13.00 -31.03 -15.34
CA LEU A 72 12.81 -29.98 -14.33
C LEU A 72 12.67 -30.58 -12.94
N SER A 73 13.31 -29.94 -11.96
CA SER A 73 13.06 -30.24 -10.55
C SER A 73 11.61 -29.87 -10.18
N GLU A 74 11.09 -30.48 -9.10
CA GLU A 74 9.76 -30.14 -8.62
C GLU A 74 9.67 -28.69 -8.14
N ALA A 75 10.74 -28.17 -7.53
CA ALA A 75 10.81 -26.79 -7.09
C ALA A 75 10.75 -25.79 -8.27
N ASP A 76 11.42 -26.10 -9.38
CA ASP A 76 11.41 -25.27 -10.59
C ASP A 76 10.05 -25.33 -11.29
N ARG A 77 9.43 -26.51 -11.35
CA ARG A 77 8.06 -26.66 -11.86
C ARG A 77 7.07 -25.82 -11.08
N GLN A 78 7.12 -25.87 -9.75
CA GLN A 78 6.25 -25.05 -8.91
C GLN A 78 6.49 -23.55 -9.11
N THR A 79 7.76 -23.13 -9.27
CA THR A 79 8.11 -21.73 -9.55
C THR A 79 7.55 -21.29 -10.91
N LEU A 80 7.75 -22.09 -11.96
CA LEU A 80 7.17 -21.86 -13.29
C LEU A 80 5.64 -21.78 -13.28
N PHE A 81 4.97 -22.66 -12.54
CA PHE A 81 3.51 -22.62 -12.43
C PHE A 81 3.01 -21.43 -11.61
N SER A 82 3.75 -21.01 -10.58
CA SER A 82 3.46 -19.80 -9.82
C SER A 82 3.60 -18.55 -10.68
N LEU A 83 4.58 -18.51 -11.58
CA LEU A 83 4.71 -17.43 -12.57
C LEU A 83 3.59 -17.50 -13.61
N LYS A 84 3.24 -18.70 -14.08
CA LYS A 84 2.14 -18.90 -15.04
C LYS A 84 0.79 -18.45 -14.49
N SER A 85 0.51 -18.69 -13.20
CA SER A 85 -0.77 -18.32 -12.58
C SER A 85 -1.01 -16.82 -12.50
N LEU A 86 0.04 -16.00 -12.65
CA LEU A 86 -0.05 -14.54 -12.76
C LEU A 86 -0.54 -14.08 -14.14
N ASN A 87 -0.77 -15.02 -15.07
CA ASN A 87 -1.14 -14.77 -16.46
C ASN A 87 -0.23 -13.72 -17.13
N PRO A 88 1.10 -14.00 -17.18
CA PRO A 88 2.05 -13.03 -17.69
C PRO A 88 1.89 -12.82 -19.19
N ILE A 89 2.23 -11.61 -19.64
CA ILE A 89 2.51 -11.34 -21.05
C ILE A 89 3.89 -11.94 -21.35
N ILE A 90 3.99 -12.74 -22.42
CA ILE A 90 5.25 -13.32 -22.86
C ILE A 90 5.77 -12.47 -24.02
N GLU A 91 6.93 -11.84 -23.83
CA GLU A 91 7.58 -11.04 -24.88
C GLU A 91 8.32 -11.94 -25.89
N GLU A 92 8.68 -11.39 -27.05
CA GLU A 92 9.36 -12.13 -28.14
C GLU A 92 10.70 -12.75 -27.72
N ASP A 93 11.38 -12.13 -26.75
CA ASP A 93 12.66 -12.61 -26.22
C ASP A 93 12.48 -13.66 -25.10
N GLY A 94 11.24 -14.00 -24.77
CA GLY A 94 10.88 -14.95 -23.72
C GLY A 94 10.79 -14.33 -22.33
N LYS A 95 10.80 -13.01 -22.15
CA LYS A 95 10.50 -12.42 -20.84
C LYS A 95 9.04 -12.62 -20.45
N LEU A 96 8.81 -12.81 -19.15
CA LEU A 96 7.47 -12.80 -18.55
C LEU A 96 7.22 -11.44 -17.89
N VAL A 97 6.15 -10.75 -18.26
CA VAL A 97 5.77 -9.46 -17.67
C VAL A 97 4.42 -9.60 -16.99
N PHE A 98 4.34 -9.22 -15.71
CA PHE A 98 3.12 -9.34 -14.91
C PHE A 98 3.02 -8.30 -13.79
N ASP A 99 1.78 -7.99 -13.40
CA ASP A 99 1.51 -7.14 -12.24
C ASP A 99 1.93 -7.83 -10.95
N ILE A 100 2.44 -7.03 -10.00
CA ILE A 100 2.90 -7.55 -8.71
C ILE A 100 1.73 -8.09 -7.91
N GLU A 101 1.83 -9.37 -7.55
CA GLU A 101 0.91 -10.07 -6.64
C GLU A 101 1.65 -10.44 -5.35
N PRO A 102 1.40 -9.77 -4.22
CA PRO A 102 2.22 -9.88 -3.01
C PRO A 102 2.40 -11.31 -2.47
N PRO A 103 1.37 -12.19 -2.43
CA PRO A 103 1.56 -13.59 -2.02
C PRO A 103 2.55 -14.36 -2.91
N VAL A 104 2.50 -14.14 -4.22
CA VAL A 104 3.39 -14.82 -5.16
C VAL A 104 4.79 -14.25 -5.07
N LEU A 105 4.96 -12.92 -4.93
CA LEU A 105 6.26 -12.32 -4.67
C LEU A 105 6.91 -12.87 -3.38
N LYS A 106 6.16 -12.95 -2.27
CA LYS A 106 6.64 -13.58 -1.02
C LYS A 106 7.10 -15.02 -1.24
N TYR A 107 6.39 -15.78 -2.06
CA TYR A 107 6.75 -17.15 -2.41
C TYR A 107 8.05 -17.20 -3.22
N LEU A 108 8.17 -16.38 -4.27
CA LEU A 108 9.33 -16.33 -5.16
C LEU A 108 10.60 -15.94 -4.40
N ARG A 109 10.55 -14.93 -3.52
CA ARG A 109 11.69 -14.47 -2.71
C ARG A 109 12.28 -15.53 -1.77
N ARG A 110 11.54 -16.61 -1.48
CA ARG A 110 12.02 -17.73 -0.66
C ARG A 110 12.77 -18.78 -1.48
N LYS A 111 12.82 -18.66 -2.81
CA LYS A 111 13.47 -19.62 -3.70
C LYS A 111 14.93 -19.25 -3.89
N LYS A 112 15.80 -20.27 -3.88
CA LYS A 112 17.26 -20.09 -3.96
C LYS A 112 17.75 -19.66 -5.35
N ASN A 113 16.96 -19.90 -6.38
CA ASN A 113 17.29 -19.64 -7.77
C ASN A 113 16.55 -18.44 -8.35
N ILE A 114 15.99 -17.58 -7.48
CA ILE A 114 15.45 -16.28 -7.83
C ILE A 114 16.52 -15.24 -7.51
N GLU A 115 16.90 -14.48 -8.53
CA GLU A 115 17.86 -13.38 -8.44
C GLU A 115 17.12 -12.07 -8.71
N GLU A 116 16.94 -11.26 -7.68
CA GLU A 116 16.29 -9.94 -7.82
C GLU A 116 17.34 -8.85 -8.09
N THR A 117 17.04 -8.00 -9.07
CA THR A 117 17.76 -6.73 -9.27
C THR A 117 17.58 -5.81 -8.06
N PRO A 118 18.45 -4.80 -7.88
CA PRO A 118 18.27 -3.79 -6.83
C PRO A 118 16.87 -3.17 -6.84
N GLU A 119 16.35 -2.84 -8.02
CA GLU A 119 15.04 -2.23 -8.23
C GLU A 119 13.91 -3.15 -7.77
N ALA A 120 13.94 -4.44 -8.14
CA ALA A 120 12.95 -5.42 -7.69
C ALA A 120 12.97 -5.62 -6.17
N LYS A 121 14.16 -5.53 -5.53
CA LYS A 121 14.29 -5.64 -4.07
C LYS A 121 13.67 -4.46 -3.31
N GLU A 122 13.53 -3.30 -3.93
CA GLU A 122 12.90 -2.14 -3.29
C GLU A 122 11.40 -2.34 -3.03
N VAL A 123 10.76 -3.29 -3.74
CA VAL A 123 9.36 -3.62 -3.50
C VAL A 123 9.20 -4.23 -2.11
N GLN A 124 8.39 -3.60 -1.28
CA GLN A 124 8.11 -4.03 0.09
C GLN A 124 6.68 -4.52 0.21
N ILE A 125 6.48 -5.54 1.03
CA ILE A 125 5.14 -6.03 1.39
C ILE A 125 5.01 -5.95 2.91
N SER A 126 4.09 -5.12 3.37
CA SER A 126 3.74 -4.98 4.77
C SER A 126 2.51 -5.83 5.09
N GLU A 127 2.56 -6.52 6.24
CA GLU A 127 1.36 -7.13 6.85
C GLU A 127 0.54 -6.09 7.63
N LYS A 128 1.16 -4.97 8.02
CA LYS A 128 0.43 -3.87 8.67
C LYS A 128 -0.40 -3.15 7.61
N PRO A 129 -1.71 -3.03 7.81
CA PRO A 129 -2.58 -2.39 6.83
C PRO A 129 -2.33 -0.89 6.73
N PHE A 130 -2.59 -0.31 5.55
CA PHE A 130 -2.71 1.12 5.40
C PHE A 130 -3.96 1.61 6.12
N ARG A 131 -3.73 2.38 7.19
CA ARG A 131 -4.78 3.17 7.83
C ARG A 131 -4.94 4.47 7.05
N PRO A 132 -6.17 4.98 6.91
CA PRO A 132 -6.36 6.31 6.36
C PRO A 132 -5.73 7.35 7.29
N THR A 133 -5.37 8.50 6.74
CA THR A 133 -4.77 9.64 7.42
C THR A 133 -5.71 10.82 7.26
N ALA A 134 -5.89 11.59 8.32
CA ALA A 134 -6.64 12.83 8.30
C ALA A 134 -5.76 13.98 8.81
N LYS A 135 -5.73 15.08 8.07
CA LYS A 135 -5.09 16.33 8.48
C LYS A 135 -6.19 17.34 8.78
N VAL A 136 -6.17 17.89 9.99
CA VAL A 136 -7.15 18.88 10.44
C VAL A 136 -6.40 20.17 10.72
N ASP A 137 -6.74 21.21 9.97
CA ASP A 137 -6.17 22.54 10.10
C ASP A 137 -7.25 23.56 10.39
N PHE A 138 -6.90 24.60 11.14
CA PHE A 138 -7.79 25.70 11.49
C PHE A 138 -7.15 27.04 11.12
N ASP A 139 -7.86 27.80 10.31
CA ASP A 139 -7.54 29.18 9.97
C ASP A 139 -8.69 30.09 10.47
N PRO A 140 -8.44 31.06 11.36
CA PRO A 140 -9.49 31.94 11.88
C PRO A 140 -10.28 32.71 10.82
N GLU A 141 -9.73 32.90 9.62
CA GLU A 141 -10.41 33.59 8.52
C GLU A 141 -11.16 32.62 7.60
N LYS A 142 -10.78 31.33 7.56
CA LYS A 142 -11.31 30.33 6.61
C LYS A 142 -12.07 29.18 7.26
N GLY A 143 -12.06 29.09 8.59
CA GLY A 143 -12.65 28.00 9.36
C GLY A 143 -11.76 26.76 9.40
N LEU A 144 -12.38 25.59 9.54
CA LEU A 144 -11.69 24.31 9.66
C LEU A 144 -11.54 23.65 8.28
N GLN A 145 -10.33 23.26 7.92
CA GLN A 145 -10.06 22.42 6.76
C GLN A 145 -9.68 21.01 7.21
N VAL A 146 -10.36 20.01 6.65
CA VAL A 146 -10.10 18.60 6.92
C VAL A 146 -9.75 17.90 5.62
N GLU A 147 -8.53 17.40 5.53
CA GLU A 147 -8.05 16.62 4.41
C GLU A 147 -7.95 15.15 4.78
N THR A 148 -8.38 14.25 3.90
CA THR A 148 -8.35 12.82 4.13
C THR A 148 -7.77 12.05 2.95
N GLY A 149 -7.12 10.94 3.25
CA GLY A 149 -6.55 10.05 2.23
C GLY A 149 -5.67 8.99 2.84
N TYR A 150 -4.76 8.42 2.06
CA TYR A 150 -3.74 7.50 2.53
C TYR A 150 -2.36 8.13 2.42
N SER A 151 -1.50 7.90 3.42
CA SER A 151 -0.09 8.29 3.36
C SER A 151 0.81 7.17 3.88
N VAL A 152 2.06 7.20 3.44
CA VAL A 152 3.10 6.28 3.91
C VAL A 152 4.20 7.11 4.57
N ASN A 153 4.74 6.61 5.68
CA ASN A 153 5.84 7.24 6.42
C ASN A 153 5.56 8.70 6.82
N ASN A 154 4.31 9.03 7.15
CA ASN A 154 3.88 10.39 7.49
C ASN A 154 4.23 11.42 6.40
N SER A 155 4.26 11.02 5.13
CA SER A 155 4.41 11.96 4.02
C SER A 155 3.32 13.01 4.05
N ASP A 156 3.66 14.26 3.74
CA ASP A 156 2.66 15.33 3.72
C ASP A 156 1.60 15.15 2.64
N LYS A 157 1.94 14.46 1.57
CA LYS A 157 1.00 14.15 0.49
C LYS A 157 0.02 13.06 0.92
N LEU A 158 -1.27 13.40 0.89
CA LEU A 158 -2.36 12.44 1.01
C LEU A 158 -2.76 11.94 -0.39
N ILE A 159 -2.99 10.64 -0.50
CA ILE A 159 -3.46 9.99 -1.72
C ILE A 159 -4.96 9.71 -1.57
N PRO A 160 -5.81 10.30 -2.43
CA PRO A 160 -7.24 10.01 -2.40
C PRO A 160 -7.53 8.52 -2.63
N PRO A 161 -8.62 7.97 -2.08
CA PRO A 161 -8.99 6.56 -2.30
C PRO A 161 -9.18 6.20 -3.78
N SER A 162 -9.62 7.16 -4.60
CA SER A 162 -9.80 6.99 -6.06
C SER A 162 -8.48 6.75 -6.80
N ASP A 163 -7.39 7.32 -6.30
CA ASP A 163 -6.08 7.32 -6.94
C ASP A 163 -5.21 6.18 -6.39
N LEU A 164 -5.71 5.47 -5.37
CA LEU A 164 -5.02 4.38 -4.74
C LEU A 164 -5.01 3.15 -5.66
N ARG A 165 -3.83 2.84 -6.20
CA ARG A 165 -3.62 1.63 -7.00
C ARG A 165 -3.83 0.38 -6.13
N ARG A 166 -4.53 -0.61 -6.67
CA ARG A 166 -4.78 -1.90 -6.01
C ARG A 166 -4.30 -3.06 -6.88
N THR A 167 -4.01 -4.18 -6.22
CA THR A 167 -3.78 -5.46 -6.92
C THR A 167 -5.04 -5.91 -7.63
N LYS A 168 -4.91 -6.81 -8.62
CA LYS A 168 -6.03 -7.33 -9.41
C LYS A 168 -7.10 -7.99 -8.53
N ASP A 169 -6.68 -8.64 -7.44
CA ASP A 169 -7.59 -9.28 -6.49
C ASP A 169 -8.20 -8.30 -5.47
N GLY A 170 -7.78 -7.03 -5.50
CA GLY A 170 -8.25 -5.96 -4.62
C GLY A 170 -7.81 -6.06 -3.17
N LYS A 171 -7.02 -7.07 -2.78
CA LYS A 171 -6.65 -7.32 -1.39
C LYS A 171 -5.53 -6.42 -0.88
N TYR A 172 -4.67 -5.95 -1.78
CA TYR A 172 -3.57 -5.06 -1.45
C TYR A 172 -3.71 -3.74 -2.19
N ALA A 173 -3.36 -2.66 -1.51
CA ALA A 173 -3.12 -1.36 -2.09
C ALA A 173 -1.62 -1.11 -2.26
N ARG A 174 -1.26 -0.24 -3.20
CA ARG A 174 0.11 0.15 -3.51
C ARG A 174 0.29 1.66 -3.33
N ILE A 175 1.28 2.04 -2.53
CA ILE A 175 1.76 3.42 -2.41
C ILE A 175 3.29 3.39 -2.61
N GLY A 176 3.76 3.98 -3.71
CA GLY A 176 5.16 3.85 -4.13
C GLY A 176 5.55 2.38 -4.37
N ASN A 177 6.59 1.92 -3.68
CA ASN A 177 7.07 0.52 -3.72
C ASN A 177 6.49 -0.35 -2.60
N LEU A 178 5.59 0.18 -1.76
CA LEU A 178 5.01 -0.54 -0.64
C LEU A 178 3.61 -1.07 -0.97
N PHE A 179 3.43 -2.37 -0.76
CA PHE A 179 2.15 -3.06 -0.82
C PHE A 179 1.68 -3.42 0.58
N ALA A 180 0.43 -3.10 0.88
CA ALA A 180 -0.19 -3.45 2.16
C ALA A 180 -1.70 -3.63 1.99
N PRO A 181 -2.36 -4.45 2.84
CA PRO A 181 -3.82 -4.48 2.88
C PRO A 181 -4.38 -3.13 3.34
N LEU A 182 -5.64 -2.87 3.06
CA LEU A 182 -6.35 -1.71 3.61
C LEU A 182 -6.89 -2.04 5.00
N ALA A 183 -6.83 -1.07 5.92
CA ALA A 183 -7.46 -1.24 7.23
C ALA A 183 -8.97 -1.31 7.08
N GLU A 184 -9.61 -2.19 7.84
CA GLU A 184 -11.06 -2.21 7.96
C GLU A 184 -11.51 -1.01 8.80
N ILE A 185 -12.40 -0.21 8.23
CA ILE A 185 -12.97 0.99 8.85
C ILE A 185 -14.50 0.95 8.75
N SER A 186 -15.16 1.67 9.65
CA SER A 186 -16.62 1.80 9.68
C SER A 186 -17.17 2.47 8.42
N ASN A 187 -18.46 2.29 8.11
CA ASN A 187 -19.08 2.95 6.96
C ASN A 187 -19.01 4.47 7.07
N LYS A 188 -19.24 5.03 8.26
CA LYS A 188 -19.11 6.48 8.49
C LYS A 188 -17.68 6.99 8.23
N ALA A 189 -16.66 6.22 8.61
CA ALA A 189 -15.28 6.55 8.30
C ALA A 189 -14.98 6.45 6.79
N LYS A 190 -15.60 5.50 6.08
CA LYS A 190 -15.50 5.44 4.61
C LYS A 190 -16.10 6.67 3.96
N ASP A 191 -17.26 7.13 4.44
CA ASP A 191 -17.94 8.31 3.90
C ASP A 191 -17.07 9.56 4.06
N ILE A 192 -16.46 9.75 5.23
CA ILE A 192 -15.48 10.83 5.48
C ILE A 192 -14.28 10.71 4.54
N LEU A 193 -13.74 9.49 4.38
CA LEU A 193 -12.58 9.23 3.52
C LEU A 193 -12.86 9.46 2.02
N GLN A 194 -14.12 9.36 1.57
CA GLN A 194 -14.48 9.66 0.17
C GLN A 194 -14.44 11.16 -0.15
N ILE A 195 -14.33 12.03 0.86
CA ILE A 195 -14.24 13.48 0.69
C ILE A 195 -12.79 13.88 0.97
N PRO A 196 -11.94 14.06 -0.07
CA PRO A 196 -10.51 14.27 0.13
C PRO A 196 -10.20 15.59 0.85
N VAL A 197 -11.03 16.61 0.63
CA VAL A 197 -10.93 17.91 1.28
C VAL A 197 -12.32 18.40 1.62
N SER A 198 -12.53 18.79 2.88
CA SER A 198 -13.75 19.43 3.36
C SER A 198 -13.42 20.71 4.11
N HIS A 199 -14.26 21.73 3.93
CA HIS A 199 -14.17 22.99 4.65
C HIS A 199 -15.43 23.12 5.51
N LEU A 200 -15.23 23.46 6.78
CA LEU A 200 -16.30 23.65 7.75
C LEU A 200 -16.30 25.10 8.22
N GLU A 201 -17.47 25.71 8.15
CA GLU A 201 -17.72 27.03 8.73
C GLU A 201 -17.84 26.93 10.26
N ASP A 202 -17.67 28.06 10.95
CA ASP A 202 -17.68 28.14 12.43
C ASP A 202 -18.87 27.45 13.10
N LYS A 203 -20.04 27.49 12.47
CA LYS A 203 -21.28 26.87 12.98
C LYS A 203 -21.21 25.34 13.02
N ASP A 204 -20.43 24.72 12.15
CA ASP A 204 -20.33 23.27 11.98
C ASP A 204 -19.13 22.68 12.77
N ILE A 205 -18.19 23.53 13.20
CA ILE A 205 -17.00 23.13 13.96
C ILE A 205 -17.36 22.39 15.26
N PRO A 206 -18.33 22.84 16.10
CA PRO A 206 -18.66 22.13 17.33
C PRO A 206 -19.12 20.69 17.09
N GLU A 207 -19.98 20.47 16.09
CA GLU A 207 -20.47 19.12 15.77
C GLU A 207 -19.32 18.22 15.28
N PHE A 208 -18.45 18.74 14.42
CA PHE A 208 -17.26 18.02 13.96
C PHE A 208 -16.37 17.58 15.12
N PHE A 209 -16.03 18.49 16.04
CA PHE A 209 -15.15 18.18 17.18
C PHE A 209 -15.77 17.15 18.14
N LEU A 210 -17.07 17.20 18.35
CA LEU A 210 -17.78 16.29 19.25
C LEU A 210 -18.02 14.89 18.65
N ARG A 211 -18.18 14.79 17.33
CA ARG A 211 -18.58 13.53 16.67
C ARG A 211 -17.54 12.98 15.71
N ASP A 212 -17.15 13.78 14.72
CA ASP A 212 -16.36 13.30 13.59
C ASP A 212 -14.87 13.23 13.92
N LEU A 213 -14.33 14.20 14.66
CA LEU A 213 -12.95 14.18 15.12
C LEU A 213 -12.67 12.98 16.05
N VAL A 214 -13.65 12.58 16.88
CA VAL A 214 -13.54 11.40 17.74
C VAL A 214 -13.42 10.12 16.89
N LEU A 215 -14.22 10.02 15.83
CA LEU A 215 -14.15 8.90 14.88
C LEU A 215 -12.81 8.90 14.12
N ILE A 216 -12.38 10.07 13.64
CA ILE A 216 -11.11 10.26 12.94
C ILE A 216 -9.93 9.84 13.82
N LYS A 217 -9.85 10.30 15.08
CA LYS A 217 -8.80 9.90 16.03
C LYS A 217 -8.75 8.39 16.30
N LYS A 218 -9.89 7.69 16.16
CA LYS A 218 -10.00 6.25 16.40
C LYS A 218 -9.59 5.42 15.18
N GLU A 219 -10.06 5.80 13.99
CA GLU A 219 -9.97 4.98 12.78
C GLU A 219 -8.88 5.44 11.80
N PHE A 220 -8.43 6.70 11.90
CA PHE A 220 -7.40 7.31 11.06
C PHE A 220 -6.12 7.57 11.84
N ASN A 221 -5.03 7.78 11.11
CA ASN A 221 -3.86 8.50 11.62
C ASN A 221 -4.19 9.99 11.57
N ALA A 222 -4.68 10.55 12.69
CA ALA A 222 -5.08 11.94 12.78
C ALA A 222 -3.88 12.85 13.10
N VAL A 223 -3.71 13.91 12.31
CA VAL A 223 -2.72 14.97 12.53
C VAL A 223 -3.47 16.29 12.62
N LEU A 224 -3.38 16.96 13.77
CA LEU A 224 -3.98 18.28 13.99
C LEU A 224 -2.86 19.32 14.03
N THR A 225 -3.06 20.46 13.38
CA THR A 225 -2.17 21.62 13.53
C THR A 225 -2.32 22.25 14.92
N ASP A 226 -1.35 23.08 15.33
CA ASP A 226 -1.31 23.68 16.67
C ASP A 226 -2.62 24.44 16.99
N LEU A 227 -3.10 25.26 16.06
CA LEU A 227 -4.36 26.01 16.23
C LEU A 227 -5.58 25.08 16.33
N ALA A 228 -5.63 24.01 15.53
CA ALA A 228 -6.73 23.05 15.59
C ALA A 228 -6.74 22.26 16.93
N GLN A 229 -5.58 22.07 17.57
CA GLN A 229 -5.47 21.43 18.88
C GLN A 229 -5.95 22.33 20.03
N GLU A 230 -5.86 23.65 19.85
CA GLU A 230 -6.27 24.64 20.85
C GLU A 230 -7.79 24.85 20.91
N ILE A 231 -8.54 24.37 19.91
CA ILE A 231 -10.01 24.49 19.88
C ILE A 231 -10.63 23.72 21.05
N GLN A 232 -11.42 24.44 21.85
CA GLN A 232 -12.20 23.88 22.95
C GLN A 232 -13.69 24.10 22.73
N ILE A 233 -14.48 23.03 22.81
CA ILE A 233 -15.92 23.09 22.69
C ILE A 233 -16.55 23.23 24.07
N VAL A 234 -17.15 24.39 24.35
CA VAL A 234 -17.90 24.66 25.58
C VAL A 234 -19.36 24.28 25.36
N SER A 235 -19.79 23.15 25.93
CA SER A 235 -21.17 22.66 25.82
C SER A 235 -22.07 23.09 26.98
N THR A 236 -21.52 23.73 28.00
CA THR A 236 -22.28 24.27 29.13
C THR A 236 -22.90 25.61 28.76
N PRO A 237 -24.18 25.87 29.14
CA PRO A 237 -24.81 27.16 28.89
C PRO A 237 -23.99 28.30 29.47
N LEU A 238 -23.84 29.37 28.70
CA LEU A 238 -23.22 30.61 29.15
C LEU A 238 -24.21 31.39 30.03
N GLU A 239 -23.81 31.70 31.25
CA GLU A 239 -24.59 32.51 32.18
C GLU A 239 -24.15 33.99 32.10
N PRO A 240 -25.07 34.95 31.94
CA PRO A 240 -24.71 36.36 31.88
C PRO A 240 -24.27 36.85 33.27
N VAL A 241 -23.11 37.51 33.31
CA VAL A 241 -22.56 38.19 34.49
C VAL A 241 -22.57 39.69 34.22
N ILE A 242 -23.34 40.44 35.00
CA ILE A 242 -23.47 41.89 34.85
C ILE A 242 -22.67 42.57 35.97
N GLN A 243 -21.61 43.27 35.59
CA GLN A 243 -20.86 44.13 36.50
C GLN A 243 -21.36 45.57 36.38
N VAL A 244 -21.78 46.16 37.50
CA VAL A 244 -22.23 47.54 37.57
C VAL A 244 -21.20 48.37 38.31
N LYS A 245 -20.66 49.40 37.66
CA LYS A 245 -19.77 50.37 38.29
C LYS A 245 -20.47 51.71 38.34
N LYS A 246 -20.39 52.38 39.48
CA LYS A 246 -20.88 53.75 39.64
C LYS A 246 -19.70 54.70 39.47
N ASP A 247 -19.80 55.64 38.56
CA ASP A 247 -18.76 56.64 38.35
C ASP A 247 -18.84 57.77 39.41
N ASN A 248 -17.84 58.67 39.39
CA ASN A 248 -17.75 59.78 40.33
C ASN A 248 -18.85 60.85 40.12
N GLN A 249 -19.55 60.83 38.99
CA GLN A 249 -20.64 61.75 38.64
C GLN A 249 -22.04 61.15 38.94
N GLY A 250 -22.10 59.87 39.32
CA GLY A 250 -23.32 59.16 39.67
C GLY A 250 -23.92 58.30 38.56
N TRP A 251 -23.28 58.20 37.39
CA TRP A 251 -23.70 57.31 36.30
C TRP A 251 -23.38 55.85 36.60
N LEU A 252 -24.17 54.95 36.03
CA LEU A 252 -23.97 53.50 36.12
C LEU A 252 -23.45 52.97 34.80
N ASP A 253 -22.24 52.42 34.84
CA ASP A 253 -21.65 51.67 33.73
C ASP A 253 -21.94 50.19 33.90
N PHE A 254 -22.54 49.59 32.87
CA PHE A 254 -22.85 48.18 32.81
C PHE A 254 -21.83 47.48 31.91
N ASN A 255 -21.12 46.50 32.45
CA ASN A 255 -20.29 45.59 31.66
C ASN A 255 -20.92 44.19 31.72
N VAL A 256 -21.35 43.71 30.56
CA VAL A 256 -21.95 42.38 30.41
C VAL A 256 -20.87 41.42 29.89
N SER A 257 -20.60 40.39 30.67
CA SER A 257 -19.83 39.24 30.25
C SER A 257 -20.66 37.97 30.40
N TYR A 258 -20.18 36.87 29.86
CA TYR A 258 -20.83 35.57 29.88
C TYR A 258 -19.85 34.56 30.46
N SER A 259 -20.24 33.84 31.50
CA SER A 259 -19.39 32.85 32.14
C SER A 259 -19.91 31.43 31.92
N SER A 260 -18.99 30.48 31.84
CA SER A 260 -19.29 29.05 31.87
C SER A 260 -18.13 28.36 32.54
N LYS A 261 -18.35 27.78 33.73
CA LYS A 261 -17.42 27.03 34.60
C LYS A 261 -15.95 27.51 34.63
N ASP A 262 -15.23 27.37 33.52
CA ASP A 262 -13.81 27.65 33.36
C ASP A 262 -13.50 28.91 32.50
N PHE A 263 -14.51 29.56 31.91
CA PHE A 263 -14.33 30.66 30.96
C PHE A 263 -15.23 31.87 31.23
N THR A 264 -14.75 33.05 30.87
CA THR A 264 -15.52 34.30 30.82
C THR A 264 -15.30 34.97 29.47
N LEU A 265 -16.37 35.20 28.72
CA LEU A 265 -16.38 35.84 27.41
C LEU A 265 -17.01 37.23 27.50
N PRO A 266 -16.40 38.28 26.94
CA PRO A 266 -17.05 39.58 26.84
C PRO A 266 -18.23 39.51 25.86
N HIS A 267 -19.29 40.27 26.12
CA HIS A 267 -20.49 40.27 25.26
C HIS A 267 -20.18 40.51 23.78
N GLY A 268 -19.22 41.39 23.47
CA GLY A 268 -18.82 41.70 22.08
C GLY A 268 -18.12 40.57 21.32
N MET A 269 -17.76 39.46 21.98
CA MET A 269 -17.21 38.26 21.31
C MET A 269 -18.27 37.23 20.96
N LEU A 270 -19.53 37.43 21.36
CA LEU A 270 -20.63 36.57 20.93
C LEU A 270 -21.08 37.04 19.54
N SER A 271 -20.79 36.24 18.51
CA SER A 271 -21.44 36.38 17.21
C SER A 271 -22.81 35.70 17.26
N GLU A 272 -23.86 36.41 16.84
CA GLU A 272 -25.18 35.81 16.64
C GLU A 272 -25.07 34.76 15.52
N THR A 273 -25.16 33.48 15.87
CA THR A 273 -25.53 32.44 14.92
C THR A 273 -27.02 32.60 14.65
N LYS A 274 -27.37 33.23 13.51
CA LYS A 274 -28.75 33.27 13.00
C LYS A 274 -29.14 31.95 12.34
#